data_AF-A0A4Y9S5D7-F1
#
_entry.id   AF-A0A4Y9S5D7-F1
#
_cell.length_a   1.000
_cell.length_b   1.000
_cell.length_c   1.000
_cell.angle_alpha   90.00
_cell.angle_beta   90.00
_cell.angle_gamma   90.00
#
_symmetry.space_group_name_H-M   'P 1'
#
loop_
_entity.id
_entity.type
_entity.pdbx_description
1 polymer ?
#
loop_
_entity_poly.entity_id
_entity_poly.type
_entity_poly.pdbx_seq_one_letter_code
_entity_poly.pdbx_strand_id
1 'polypeptide(L)'
;MKLLKKLALAAAVASIAASAHAGLTPIADADLSKVSGQDGVSIAADLHINIGEFKYTNTDSTTGGSVSFKNIGINGVIAATLDVINGATFAQDAYGAVLGLTSPQTALAGFYDGGDVVKIAIPNLTSSKNVNMTVGGISMGGSTKSFGAMAMNDIKLQGTTVYIWAH
;
A
#
# COMPACT_ATOMS: atom_id res chain seq x y z
N MET A 1 20.67 60.95 -31.53
CA MET A 1 21.28 59.70 -31.00
C MET A 1 20.59 59.12 -29.75
N LYS A 2 20.08 59.92 -28.79
CA LYS A 2 19.44 59.39 -27.57
C LYS A 2 18.18 58.55 -27.84
N LEU A 3 17.40 58.89 -28.86
CA LEU A 3 16.17 58.18 -29.21
C LEU A 3 16.45 56.78 -29.80
N LEU A 4 17.44 56.68 -30.69
CA LEU A 4 17.90 55.41 -31.28
C LEU A 4 18.42 54.42 -30.22
N LYS A 5 19.17 54.91 -29.23
CA LYS A 5 19.67 54.07 -28.12
C LYS A 5 18.57 53.53 -27.21
N LYS A 6 17.49 54.30 -27.00
CA LYS A 6 16.31 53.86 -26.23
C LYS A 6 15.49 52.83 -27.01
N LEU A 7 15.34 53.03 -28.31
CA LEU A 7 14.63 52.10 -29.20
C LEU A 7 15.33 50.74 -29.27
N ALA A 8 16.66 50.73 -29.38
CA ALA A 8 17.46 49.52 -29.40
C ALA A 8 17.35 48.72 -28.08
N LEU A 9 17.35 49.41 -26.94
CA LEU A 9 17.19 48.77 -25.63
C LEU A 9 15.77 48.20 -25.44
N ALA A 10 14.73 48.92 -25.87
CA ALA A 10 13.36 48.44 -25.81
C ALA A 10 13.15 47.20 -26.71
N ALA A 11 13.73 47.19 -27.91
CA ALA A 11 13.71 46.04 -28.81
C ALA A 11 14.45 44.83 -28.21
N ALA A 12 15.59 45.05 -27.56
CA ALA A 12 16.34 43.99 -26.88
C ALA A 12 15.53 43.37 -25.72
N VAL A 13 14.92 44.19 -24.86
CA VAL A 13 14.09 43.70 -23.73
C VAL A 13 12.84 42.98 -24.24
N ALA A 14 12.19 43.49 -25.28
CA ALA A 14 11.04 42.84 -25.91
C ALA A 14 11.41 41.49 -26.56
N SER A 15 12.61 41.37 -27.15
CA SER A 15 13.08 40.11 -27.73
C SER A 15 13.32 39.03 -26.67
N ILE A 16 13.80 39.41 -25.47
CA ILE A 16 14.00 38.50 -24.34
C ILE A 16 12.65 38.06 -23.74
N ALA A 17 11.70 39.00 -23.60
CA ALA A 17 10.34 38.69 -23.13
C ALA A 17 9.57 37.79 -24.12
N ALA A 18 9.72 38.01 -25.43
CA ALA A 18 9.12 37.17 -26.46
C ALA A 18 9.70 35.75 -26.46
N SER A 19 11.01 35.57 -26.21
CA SER A 19 11.61 34.25 -26.05
C SER A 19 11.20 33.54 -24.75
N ALA A 20 10.82 34.27 -23.71
CA ALA A 20 10.31 33.71 -22.46
C ALA A 20 8.83 33.28 -22.56
N HIS A 21 8.04 33.95 -23.41
CA HIS A 21 6.60 33.66 -23.60
C HIS A 21 6.32 32.45 -24.50
N ALA A 22 7.30 32.01 -25.29
CA ALA A 22 7.20 30.82 -26.15
C ALA A 22 7.48 29.49 -25.42
N GLY A 23 7.93 29.55 -24.16
CA GLY A 23 8.20 28.36 -23.32
C GLY A 23 7.06 27.99 -22.37
N LEU A 24 5.99 28.79 -22.31
CA LEU A 24 4.81 28.51 -21.49
C LEU A 24 3.73 27.89 -22.36
N THR A 25 3.85 26.60 -22.66
CA THR A 25 2.78 25.84 -23.32
C THR A 25 1.63 25.67 -22.31
N PRO A 26 0.44 26.25 -22.54
CA PRO A 26 -0.71 25.97 -21.70
C PRO A 26 -1.03 24.49 -21.84
N ILE A 27 -1.08 23.75 -20.73
CA ILE A 27 -1.53 22.36 -20.77
C ILE A 27 -3.00 22.38 -21.20
N ALA A 28 -3.32 21.71 -22.31
CA ALA A 28 -4.69 21.55 -22.77
C ALA A 28 -5.47 20.67 -21.77
N ASP A 29 -6.78 20.89 -21.61
CA ASP A 29 -7.60 20.15 -20.65
C ASP A 29 -7.55 18.61 -20.90
N ALA A 30 -7.38 18.20 -22.15
CA ALA A 30 -7.15 16.81 -22.55
C ALA A 30 -5.80 16.24 -22.08
N ASP A 31 -4.78 17.08 -21.89
CA ASP A 31 -3.50 16.70 -21.29
C ASP A 31 -3.55 16.83 -19.75
N LEU A 32 -4.35 17.75 -19.19
CA LEU A 32 -4.67 17.76 -17.76
C LEU A 32 -5.47 16.53 -17.32
N SER A 33 -6.30 15.96 -18.20
CA SER A 33 -6.95 14.65 -17.97
C SER A 33 -5.93 13.51 -17.83
N LYS A 34 -4.75 13.62 -18.45
CA LYS A 34 -3.63 12.68 -18.24
C LYS A 34 -2.83 12.98 -16.97
N VAL A 35 -3.00 14.18 -16.39
CA VAL A 35 -2.38 14.62 -15.13
C VAL A 35 -3.28 14.31 -13.91
N SER A 36 -4.43 13.68 -14.14
CA SER A 36 -5.31 13.16 -13.09
C SER A 36 -4.67 11.92 -12.40
N GLY A 37 -3.97 12.13 -11.28
CA GLY A 37 -3.63 11.07 -10.31
C GLY A 37 -2.62 10.04 -10.81
N GLN A 38 -1.39 10.49 -11.04
CA GLN A 38 -0.23 9.66 -11.41
C GLN A 38 0.01 8.53 -10.40
N ASP A 39 -0.27 7.29 -10.82
CA ASP A 39 -0.01 6.02 -10.13
C ASP A 39 -0.53 5.93 -8.68
N GLY A 40 -1.10 4.78 -8.33
CA GLY A 40 -1.60 4.51 -6.97
C GLY A 40 -0.63 4.91 -5.84
N VAL A 41 -1.19 5.11 -4.64
CA VAL A 41 -0.40 5.45 -3.44
C VAL A 41 0.46 4.26 -3.03
N SER A 42 1.78 4.44 -2.96
CA SER A 42 2.70 3.47 -2.37
C SER A 42 2.81 3.70 -0.85
N ILE A 43 2.53 2.66 -0.08
CA ILE A 43 2.69 2.62 1.37
C ILE A 43 3.82 1.65 1.69
N ALA A 44 4.79 2.08 2.48
CA ALA A 44 5.84 1.20 2.99
C ALA A 44 6.07 1.48 4.48
N ALA A 45 6.29 0.42 5.25
CA ALA A 45 6.57 0.49 6.68
C ALA A 45 7.71 -0.47 7.05
N ASP A 46 8.71 0.03 7.78
CA ASP A 46 9.72 -0.79 8.45
C ASP A 46 9.27 -1.03 9.89
N LEU A 47 8.92 -2.27 10.20
CA LEU A 47 8.38 -2.66 11.49
C LEU A 47 9.51 -2.91 12.47
N HIS A 48 9.42 -2.28 13.64
CA HIS A 48 10.29 -2.51 14.79
C HIS A 48 9.43 -2.59 16.05
N ILE A 49 8.61 -3.63 16.15
CA ILE A 49 7.64 -3.78 17.24
C ILE A 49 8.26 -4.65 18.32
N ASN A 50 8.26 -4.14 19.55
CA ASN A 50 8.66 -4.86 20.74
C ASN A 50 7.50 -4.86 21.73
N ILE A 51 6.99 -6.04 22.07
CA ILE A 51 5.93 -6.22 23.06
C ILE A 51 6.52 -7.01 24.23
N GLY A 52 6.46 -6.43 25.42
CA GLY A 52 6.99 -7.07 26.63
C GLY A 52 6.26 -8.37 26.98
N GLU A 53 4.93 -8.34 27.03
CA GLU A 53 4.10 -9.50 27.27
C GLU A 53 2.71 -9.33 26.63
N PHE A 54 2.24 -10.35 25.92
CA PHE A 54 0.82 -10.58 25.69
C PHE A 54 0.35 -11.66 26.64
N LYS A 55 -0.61 -11.32 27.51
CA LYS A 55 -1.18 -12.26 28.48
C LYS A 55 -2.68 -12.38 28.26
N TYR A 56 -3.12 -13.59 27.94
CA TYR A 56 -4.53 -13.94 27.99
C TYR A 56 -4.86 -14.53 29.36
N THR A 57 -5.96 -14.09 29.97
CA THR A 57 -6.44 -14.60 31.25
C THR A 57 -7.94 -14.87 31.16
N ASN A 58 -8.33 -16.14 31.35
CA ASN A 58 -9.71 -16.52 31.62
C ASN A 58 -9.96 -16.40 33.13
N THR A 59 -10.88 -15.52 33.52
CA THR A 59 -11.20 -15.20 34.91
C THR A 59 -12.29 -16.09 35.52
N ASP A 60 -12.76 -17.10 34.80
CA ASP A 60 -13.73 -18.05 35.32
C ASP A 60 -13.20 -18.77 36.58
N SER A 61 -14.04 -18.87 37.61
CA SER A 61 -13.61 -19.37 38.93
C SER A 61 -13.43 -20.88 39.01
N THR A 62 -13.97 -21.65 38.07
CA THR A 62 -13.94 -23.13 38.10
C THR A 62 -13.10 -23.71 36.95
N THR A 63 -12.94 -22.98 35.85
CA THR A 63 -12.24 -23.40 34.63
C THR A 63 -11.22 -22.37 34.13
N GLY A 64 -10.95 -21.34 34.93
CA GLY A 64 -10.02 -20.26 34.61
C GLY A 64 -8.58 -20.74 34.39
N GLY A 65 -7.81 -19.88 33.73
CA GLY A 65 -6.42 -20.15 33.36
C GLY A 65 -5.80 -18.95 32.65
N SER A 66 -4.48 -18.92 32.52
CA SER A 66 -3.82 -17.87 31.75
C SER A 66 -2.68 -18.42 30.93
N VAL A 67 -2.38 -17.76 29.82
CA VAL A 67 -1.20 -18.01 29.01
C VAL A 67 -0.52 -16.69 28.73
N SER A 68 0.80 -16.69 28.88
CA SER A 68 1.64 -15.51 28.68
C SER A 68 2.67 -15.79 27.59
N PHE A 69 2.77 -14.86 26.64
CA PHE A 69 3.77 -14.81 25.58
C PHE A 69 4.66 -13.60 25.87
N LYS A 70 5.93 -13.83 26.14
CA LYS A 70 6.86 -12.81 26.62
C LYS A 70 7.93 -12.50 25.58
N ASN A 71 8.40 -11.25 25.61
CA ASN A 71 9.47 -10.75 24.76
C ASN A 71 9.18 -11.02 23.29
N ILE A 72 8.06 -10.47 22.82
CA ILE A 72 7.62 -10.64 21.43
C ILE A 72 8.29 -9.55 20.58
N GLY A 73 9.03 -9.97 19.57
CA GLY A 73 9.63 -9.08 18.57
C GLY A 73 9.03 -9.31 17.20
N ILE A 74 8.55 -8.27 16.53
CA ILE A 74 8.12 -8.31 15.13
C ILE A 74 8.95 -7.29 14.35
N ASN A 75 9.69 -7.79 13.35
CA ASN A 75 10.57 -6.95 12.55
C ASN A 75 10.45 -7.29 11.07
N GLY A 76 10.70 -6.32 10.20
CA GLY A 76 10.71 -6.50 8.75
C GLY A 76 9.90 -5.44 8.03
N VAL A 77 9.86 -5.53 6.70
CA VAL A 77 9.22 -4.51 5.87
C VAL A 77 7.90 -5.02 5.31
N ILE A 78 6.89 -4.16 5.31
CA ILE A 78 5.67 -4.33 4.54
C ILE A 78 5.59 -3.19 3.53
N ALA A 79 5.23 -3.51 2.29
CA ALA A 79 4.86 -2.51 1.29
C ALA A 79 3.55 -2.91 0.61
N ALA A 80 2.73 -1.92 0.27
CA ALA A 80 1.51 -2.08 -0.48
C ALA A 80 1.32 -0.91 -1.43
N THR A 81 0.66 -1.16 -2.56
CA THR A 81 0.19 -0.12 -3.48
C THR A 81 -1.33 -0.08 -3.44
N LEU A 82 -1.90 1.12 -3.31
CA LEU A 82 -3.33 1.35 -3.35
C LEU A 82 -3.68 2.09 -4.63
N ASP A 83 -4.59 1.53 -5.41
CA ASP A 83 -5.04 2.12 -6.67
C ASP A 83 -6.56 2.02 -6.81
N VAL A 84 -7.15 2.91 -7.60
CA VAL A 84 -8.56 2.84 -8.00
C VAL A 84 -8.60 2.43 -9.45
N ILE A 85 -9.04 1.19 -9.70
CA ILE A 85 -9.11 0.60 -11.03
C ILE A 85 -10.55 0.63 -11.55
N ASN A 86 -10.71 0.85 -12.85
CA ASN A 86 -12.03 0.76 -13.47
C ASN A 86 -12.53 -0.68 -13.57
N GLY A 87 -13.84 -0.83 -13.79
CA GLY A 87 -14.50 -2.14 -13.90
C GLY A 87 -13.97 -3.06 -15.01
N ALA A 88 -13.42 -2.51 -16.10
CA ALA A 88 -12.82 -3.32 -17.16
C ALA A 88 -11.50 -3.95 -16.71
N THR A 89 -10.62 -3.18 -16.06
CA THR A 89 -9.39 -3.70 -15.45
C THR A 89 -9.70 -4.71 -14.34
N PHE A 90 -10.70 -4.42 -13.50
CA PHE A 90 -11.13 -5.33 -12.44
C PHE A 90 -11.66 -6.66 -13.01
N ALA A 91 -12.48 -6.63 -14.07
CA ALA A 91 -12.97 -7.85 -14.72
C ALA A 91 -11.81 -8.76 -15.16
N GLN A 92 -10.76 -8.18 -15.76
CA GLN A 92 -9.57 -8.95 -16.17
C GLN A 92 -8.83 -9.57 -14.97
N ASP A 93 -8.69 -8.84 -13.87
CA ASP A 93 -8.09 -9.35 -12.64
C ASP A 93 -8.94 -10.46 -11.98
N ALA A 94 -10.27 -10.29 -12.00
CA ALA A 94 -11.22 -11.19 -11.35
C ALA A 94 -11.32 -12.55 -12.06
N TYR A 95 -11.38 -12.56 -13.39
CA TYR A 95 -11.42 -13.79 -14.20
C TYR A 95 -10.04 -14.39 -14.48
N GLY A 96 -8.97 -13.76 -13.97
CA GLY A 96 -7.59 -14.24 -14.04
C GLY A 96 -7.18 -15.08 -12.82
N ALA A 97 -5.87 -15.30 -12.67
CA ALA A 97 -5.28 -16.06 -11.56
C ALA A 97 -5.37 -15.37 -10.19
N VAL A 98 -5.84 -14.11 -10.12
CA VAL A 98 -5.76 -13.29 -8.90
C VAL A 98 -6.92 -13.57 -7.95
N LEU A 99 -8.16 -13.63 -8.44
CA LEU A 99 -9.33 -14.00 -7.63
C LEU A 99 -9.81 -15.43 -7.90
N GLY A 100 -9.23 -16.12 -8.88
CA GLY A 100 -9.52 -17.53 -9.15
C GLY A 100 -10.97 -17.79 -9.58
N LEU A 101 -11.71 -16.76 -10.01
CA LEU A 101 -13.09 -16.92 -10.43
C LEU A 101 -13.11 -17.58 -11.81
N THR A 102 -13.30 -18.90 -11.83
CA THR A 102 -13.50 -19.64 -13.08
C THR A 102 -14.90 -19.29 -13.62
N SER A 103 -14.94 -18.71 -14.82
CA SER A 103 -16.16 -18.34 -15.57
C SER A 103 -17.38 -19.23 -15.34
N PRO A 104 -18.60 -18.65 -15.23
CA PRO A 104 -19.09 -17.58 -16.12
C PRO A 104 -19.35 -16.22 -15.46
N GLN A 105 -19.42 -15.18 -16.30
CA GLN A 105 -19.63 -13.76 -15.95
C GLN A 105 -20.87 -13.45 -15.08
N THR A 106 -21.80 -14.40 -14.96
CA THR A 106 -22.94 -14.29 -14.04
C THR A 106 -22.55 -14.34 -12.57
N ALA A 107 -21.41 -14.92 -12.21
CA ALA A 107 -20.93 -14.93 -10.83
C ALA A 107 -20.51 -13.52 -10.39
N LEU A 108 -19.78 -12.78 -11.22
CA LEU A 108 -19.23 -11.47 -10.84
C LEU A 108 -20.33 -10.43 -10.59
N ALA A 109 -21.43 -10.47 -11.35
CA ALA A 109 -22.60 -9.59 -11.15
C ALA A 109 -23.30 -9.81 -9.79
N GLY A 110 -23.10 -10.97 -9.14
CA GLY A 110 -23.57 -11.21 -7.78
C GLY A 110 -22.64 -10.65 -6.69
N PHE A 111 -21.39 -10.31 -7.04
CA PHE A 111 -20.41 -9.74 -6.13
C PHE A 111 -20.23 -8.24 -6.33
N TYR A 112 -20.30 -7.75 -7.57
CA TYR A 112 -19.99 -6.38 -7.96
C TYR A 112 -20.96 -5.90 -9.04
N ASP A 113 -21.57 -4.73 -8.85
CA ASP A 113 -22.64 -4.19 -9.69
C ASP A 113 -22.16 -3.24 -10.80
N GLY A 114 -20.87 -2.86 -10.78
CA GLY A 114 -20.27 -1.94 -11.74
C GLY A 114 -19.49 -0.82 -11.04
N GLY A 115 -18.74 -0.02 -11.81
CA GLY A 115 -17.99 1.14 -11.29
C GLY A 115 -16.52 0.88 -10.95
N ASP A 116 -15.92 1.77 -10.18
CA ASP A 116 -14.50 1.68 -9.84
C ASP A 116 -14.27 0.82 -8.59
N VAL A 117 -13.12 0.15 -8.54
CA VAL A 117 -12.73 -0.78 -7.46
C VAL A 117 -11.40 -0.32 -6.86
N VAL A 118 -11.31 -0.31 -5.54
CA VAL A 118 -10.05 -0.06 -4.84
C VAL A 118 -9.25 -1.36 -4.81
N LYS A 119 -8.06 -1.35 -5.42
CA LYS A 119 -7.10 -2.45 -5.41
C LYS A 119 -5.97 -2.14 -4.43
N ILE A 120 -5.73 -3.06 -3.50
CA ILE A 120 -4.60 -3.02 -2.57
C ILE A 120 -3.70 -4.21 -2.89
N ALA A 121 -2.54 -3.98 -3.48
CA ALA A 121 -1.59 -5.04 -3.84
C ALA A 121 -0.34 -4.99 -2.98
N ILE A 122 0.11 -6.15 -2.48
CA ILE A 122 1.39 -6.30 -1.76
C ILE A 122 2.39 -6.87 -2.77
N PRO A 123 3.28 -6.04 -3.37
CA PRO A 123 4.18 -6.50 -4.40
C PRO A 123 5.21 -7.50 -3.85
N ASN A 124 5.84 -8.23 -4.77
CA ASN A 124 6.98 -9.04 -4.43
C ASN A 124 8.17 -8.13 -4.09
N LEU A 125 8.49 -8.04 -2.81
CA LEU A 125 9.62 -7.29 -2.30
C LEU A 125 10.90 -8.07 -2.60
N THR A 126 11.79 -7.46 -3.38
CA THR A 126 13.13 -8.01 -3.66
C THR A 126 14.12 -7.81 -2.50
N SER A 127 13.70 -7.11 -1.44
CA SER A 127 14.45 -6.93 -0.20
C SER A 127 14.44 -8.20 0.66
N SER A 128 15.58 -8.55 1.26
CA SER A 128 15.70 -9.66 2.21
C SER A 128 15.02 -9.42 3.57
N LYS A 129 14.36 -8.27 3.79
CA LYS A 129 13.69 -7.93 5.05
C LYS A 129 12.23 -8.43 5.09
N ASN A 130 12.04 -9.74 5.06
CA ASN A 130 10.71 -10.33 5.29
C ASN A 130 10.24 -10.04 6.72
N VAL A 131 8.92 -10.11 6.95
CA VAL A 131 8.37 -10.01 8.30
C VAL A 131 8.75 -11.26 9.08
N ASN A 132 9.35 -11.08 10.25
CA ASN A 132 9.71 -12.13 11.18
C ASN A 132 9.10 -11.83 12.55
N MET A 133 8.68 -12.87 13.25
CA MET A 133 8.17 -12.79 14.62
C MET A 133 8.96 -13.73 15.52
N THR A 134 9.25 -13.29 16.74
CA THR A 134 9.86 -14.09 17.80
C THR A 134 9.06 -13.93 19.08
N VAL A 135 9.04 -14.97 19.91
CA VAL A 135 8.54 -14.95 21.28
C VAL A 135 9.58 -15.64 22.14
N GLY A 136 10.18 -14.90 23.08
CA GLY A 136 11.25 -15.40 23.93
C GLY A 136 10.82 -16.45 24.95
N GLY A 137 9.53 -16.50 25.31
CA GLY A 137 9.02 -17.52 26.21
C GLY A 137 7.50 -17.58 26.29
N ILE A 138 6.97 -18.79 26.44
CA ILE A 138 5.54 -19.05 26.60
C ILE A 138 5.31 -19.86 27.87
N SER A 139 4.42 -19.39 28.76
CA SER A 139 4.12 -20.04 30.04
C SER A 139 2.63 -20.16 30.29
N MET A 140 2.22 -21.27 30.91
CA MET A 140 0.86 -21.47 31.43
C MET A 140 0.77 -21.00 32.88
N GLY A 141 -0.22 -20.16 33.20
CA GLY A 141 -0.48 -19.73 34.56
C GLY A 141 -0.90 -20.88 35.46
N GLY A 142 -0.47 -20.85 36.73
CA GLY A 142 -0.70 -21.95 37.67
C GLY A 142 0.18 -23.20 37.42
N SER A 143 1.13 -23.13 36.49
CA SER A 143 2.06 -24.21 36.16
C SER A 143 3.51 -23.71 36.17
N THR A 144 4.45 -24.57 36.53
CA THR A 144 5.89 -24.33 36.36
C THR A 144 6.41 -24.78 34.99
N LYS A 145 5.54 -25.35 34.15
CA LYS A 145 5.88 -25.82 32.80
C LYS A 145 5.77 -24.70 31.78
N SER A 146 6.64 -24.74 30.78
CA SER A 146 6.71 -23.78 29.67
C SER A 146 6.60 -24.51 28.33
N PHE A 147 6.06 -23.82 27.33
CA PHE A 147 6.08 -24.28 25.94
C PHE A 147 7.37 -23.88 25.21
N GLY A 148 8.34 -23.28 25.92
CA GLY A 148 9.59 -22.80 25.35
C GLY A 148 9.42 -21.47 24.63
N ALA A 149 10.23 -21.26 23.60
CA ALA A 149 10.25 -20.09 22.73
C ALA A 149 9.75 -20.46 21.32
N MET A 150 9.28 -19.47 20.57
CA MET A 150 8.90 -19.67 19.16
C MET A 150 9.49 -18.58 18.28
N ALA A 151 9.78 -18.95 17.03
CA ALA A 151 10.15 -18.02 15.97
C ALA A 151 9.41 -18.40 14.69
N MET A 152 8.87 -17.39 14.01
CA MET A 152 8.25 -17.50 12.70
C MET A 152 9.02 -16.57 11.77
N ASN A 153 9.73 -17.15 10.82
CA ASN A 153 10.57 -16.41 9.89
C ASN A 153 9.92 -16.41 8.51
N ASP A 154 10.28 -15.40 7.72
CA ASP A 154 9.85 -15.29 6.32
C ASP A 154 8.33 -15.32 6.16
N ILE A 155 7.61 -14.55 6.99
CA ILE A 155 6.18 -14.31 6.80
C ILE A 155 6.03 -13.46 5.53
N LYS A 156 5.72 -14.14 4.42
CA LYS A 156 5.53 -13.51 3.11
C LYS A 156 4.06 -13.19 2.92
N LEU A 157 3.76 -11.89 2.86
CA LEU A 157 2.46 -11.37 2.40
C LEU A 157 2.49 -10.99 0.90
N GLN A 158 3.65 -11.16 0.28
CA GLN A 158 3.95 -10.83 -1.10
C GLN A 158 3.07 -11.61 -2.07
N GLY A 159 2.61 -10.93 -3.12
CA GLY A 159 1.68 -11.50 -4.11
C GLY A 159 0.22 -11.51 -3.67
N THR A 160 -0.09 -11.02 -2.47
CA THR A 160 -1.47 -10.86 -2.01
C THR A 160 -2.08 -9.60 -2.61
N THR A 161 -3.33 -9.71 -3.08
CA THR A 161 -4.13 -8.55 -3.52
C THR A 161 -5.48 -8.58 -2.84
N VAL A 162 -5.94 -7.43 -2.37
CA VAL A 162 -7.27 -7.21 -1.78
C VAL A 162 -8.02 -6.22 -2.68
N TYR A 163 -9.29 -6.52 -2.94
CA TYR A 163 -10.17 -5.64 -3.71
C TYR A 163 -11.33 -5.21 -2.81
N ILE A 164 -11.69 -3.93 -2.88
CA ILE A 164 -12.82 -3.34 -2.16
C ILE A 164 -13.66 -2.58 -3.19
N TRP A 165 -14.94 -2.89 -3.24
CA TRP A 165 -15.90 -2.24 -4.12
C TRP A 165 -17.14 -1.84 -3.31
N ALA A 166 -17.88 -0.86 -3.84
CA ALA A 166 -19.17 -0.46 -3.27
C ALA A 166 -20.28 -1.39 -3.79
N HIS A 167 -21.41 -1.42 -3.06
CA HIS A 167 -22.64 -2.13 -3.40
C HIS A 167 -23.80 -1.13 -3.54
#